data_AF-A0A085MKT8-F1
#
_entry.id   AF-A0A085MKT8-F1
#
_cell.length_a   1.000
_cell.length_b   1.000
_cell.length_c   1.000
_cell.angle_alpha   90.00
_cell.angle_beta   90.00
_cell.angle_gamma   90.00
#
_symmetry.space_group_name_H-M   'P 1'
#
loop_
_entity.id
_entity.type
_entity.pdbx_description
1 polymer ?
#
loop_
_entity_poly.entity_id
_entity_poly.type
_entity_poly.pdbx_seq_one_letter_code
_entity_poly.pdbx_strand_id
1 'polypeptide(L)'
;MAETTGATELQLTIVVNGEEIFPVVAQRNMTVKALTDHCKQYSATLNQNGFSVSVSFNGQFLTDLSRTLGDCGVKNGDALSLHAVPAEDMEVINVVQQISSDPSVAAAIVANNPELLEAITRRDMAKVKQLLPAAVQAARNAPAGEEMMRNPTDPEVQKLIEENIRLENIDSMFAHAMEHMPETFGSVSMLFIRCKVNNFDTTAFVDSGAQATIISEGFAERCGLMRLIDRRFSGLAMGVGTCKILGRIHIAQLQIENVFLAVSCMVVEKQPMDILFGLDMLKRHQ
;
A
#
# COMPACT_ATOMS: atom_id res chain seq x y z
N MET A 1 32.44 17.33 25.59
CA MET A 1 31.12 16.82 26.01
C MET A 1 30.81 15.67 25.09
N ALA A 2 30.73 14.46 25.64
CA ALA A 2 30.67 13.22 24.87
C ALA A 2 29.35 13.13 24.09
N GLU A 3 29.46 12.95 22.77
CA GLU A 3 28.38 12.47 21.92
C GLU A 3 27.91 11.12 22.48
N THR A 4 26.66 11.07 22.92
CA THR A 4 25.98 9.81 23.21
C THR A 4 26.00 8.97 21.94
N THR A 5 26.73 7.86 21.99
CA THR A 5 26.76 6.74 21.04
C THR A 5 25.47 6.67 20.23
N GLY A 6 25.55 7.01 18.95
CA GLY A 6 24.40 7.07 18.05
C GLY A 6 23.64 5.75 18.06
N ALA A 7 22.37 5.79 18.47
CA ALA A 7 21.51 4.62 18.43
C ALA A 7 21.51 4.06 17.00
N THR A 8 22.09 2.87 16.84
CA THR A 8 22.06 2.12 15.58
C THR A 8 20.67 1.60 15.29
N GLU A 9 19.81 1.50 16.32
CA GLU A 9 18.44 1.05 16.21
C GLU A 9 17.47 2.23 16.01
N LEU A 10 16.55 2.07 15.06
CA LEU A 10 15.52 3.02 14.67
C LEU A 10 14.15 2.36 14.89
N GLN A 11 13.28 3.01 15.65
CA GLN A 11 11.86 2.69 15.67
C GLN A 11 11.16 3.51 14.58
N LEU A 12 10.56 2.82 13.62
CA LEU A 12 9.94 3.42 12.44
C LEU A 12 8.46 3.05 12.39
N THR A 13 7.65 3.92 11.78
CA THR A 13 6.27 3.61 11.41
C THR A 13 6.21 3.32 9.91
N ILE A 14 5.75 2.13 9.54
CA ILE A 14 5.61 1.73 8.14
C ILE A 14 4.15 1.82 7.73
N VAL A 15 3.91 2.40 6.56
CA VAL A 15 2.59 2.53 5.94
C VAL A 15 2.62 1.81 4.59
N VAL A 16 1.79 0.81 4.37
CA VAL A 16 1.69 0.09 3.09
C VAL A 16 0.42 0.50 2.37
N ASN A 17 0.57 1.03 1.14
CA ASN A 17 -0.52 1.48 0.27
C ASN A 17 -1.50 2.47 0.92
N GLY A 18 -1.12 3.12 2.02
CA GLY A 18 -2.01 4.00 2.80
C GLY A 18 -3.04 3.28 3.65
N GLU A 19 -3.07 1.94 3.67
CA GLU A 19 -4.10 1.15 4.38
C GLU A 19 -3.55 0.46 5.62
N GLU A 20 -2.41 -0.21 5.50
CA GLU A 20 -1.79 -0.93 6.61
C GLU A 20 -0.74 -0.05 7.28
N ILE A 21 -0.85 0.13 8.60
CA ILE A 21 0.15 0.85 9.40
C ILE A 21 0.69 -0.11 10.45
N PHE A 22 2.00 -0.17 10.63
CA PHE A 22 2.61 -0.98 11.69
C PHE A 22 4.00 -0.45 12.11
N PRO A 23 4.40 -0.65 13.37
CA PRO A 23 5.73 -0.27 13.82
C PRO A 23 6.77 -1.31 13.40
N VAL A 24 7.96 -0.85 12.99
CA VAL A 24 9.11 -1.70 12.63
C VAL A 24 10.36 -1.19 13.34
N VAL A 25 11.11 -2.12 13.91
CA VAL A 25 12.45 -1.84 14.45
C VAL A 25 13.48 -2.17 13.37
N ALA A 26 14.26 -1.18 12.96
CA ALA A 26 15.26 -1.30 11.90
C ALA A 26 16.63 -0.81 12.36
N GLN A 27 17.69 -1.22 11.69
CA GLN A 27 19.04 -0.68 11.94
C GLN A 27 19.33 0.48 10.98
N ARG A 28 20.02 1.51 11.45
CA ARG A 28 20.37 2.70 10.67
C ARG A 28 21.23 2.37 9.44
N ASN A 29 22.06 1.33 9.54
CA ASN A 29 22.88 0.82 8.44
C ASN A 29 22.15 -0.21 7.54
N MET A 30 20.90 -0.55 7.85
CA MET A 30 20.06 -1.38 6.99
C MET A 30 19.83 -0.65 5.66
N THR A 31 19.87 -1.38 4.55
CA THR A 31 19.57 -0.81 3.23
C THR A 31 18.06 -0.67 3.03
N VAL A 32 17.64 0.21 2.13
CA VAL A 32 16.21 0.34 1.77
C VAL A 32 15.64 -1.00 1.31
N LYS A 33 16.39 -1.77 0.51
CA LYS A 33 16.00 -3.14 0.12
C LYS A 33 15.76 -4.06 1.33
N ALA A 34 16.71 -4.08 2.25
CA ALA A 34 16.63 -4.92 3.44
C ALA A 34 15.46 -4.52 4.35
N LEU A 35 15.13 -3.22 4.42
CA LEU A 35 13.93 -2.74 5.10
C LEU A 35 12.66 -3.27 4.39
N THR A 36 12.58 -3.19 3.06
CA THR A 36 11.44 -3.71 2.30
C THR A 36 11.23 -5.21 2.54
N ASP A 37 12.32 -5.99 2.49
CA ASP A 37 12.27 -7.43 2.77
C ASP A 37 11.89 -7.73 4.22
N HIS A 38 12.34 -6.90 5.16
CA HIS A 38 11.93 -6.99 6.57
C HIS A 38 10.43 -6.69 6.76
N CYS A 39 9.89 -5.71 6.04
CA CYS A 39 8.48 -5.32 6.15
C CYS A 39 7.51 -6.41 5.64
N LYS A 40 7.97 -7.28 4.73
CA LYS A 40 7.18 -8.40 4.19
C LYS A 40 6.68 -9.37 5.27
N GLN A 41 7.35 -9.48 6.42
CA GLN A 41 6.86 -10.36 7.49
C GLN A 41 5.62 -9.81 8.22
N TYR A 42 5.33 -8.51 8.06
CA TYR A 42 4.23 -7.83 8.75
C TYR A 42 3.02 -7.55 7.84
N SER A 43 3.19 -7.59 6.52
CA SER A 43 2.14 -7.27 5.54
C SER A 43 2.05 -8.34 4.46
N ALA A 44 0.86 -8.94 4.32
CA ALA A 44 0.57 -9.90 3.25
C ALA A 44 0.55 -9.22 1.87
N THR A 45 0.18 -7.94 1.82
CA THR A 45 0.14 -7.12 0.59
C THR A 45 1.53 -6.98 -0.05
N LEU A 46 2.58 -6.86 0.77
CA LEU A 46 3.96 -6.83 0.29
C LEU A 46 4.50 -8.18 -0.23
N ASN A 47 3.78 -9.29 0.04
CA ASN A 47 4.13 -10.64 -0.39
C ASN A 47 3.31 -11.12 -1.60
N GLN A 48 2.42 -10.29 -2.14
CA GLN A 48 1.64 -10.68 -3.31
C GLN A 48 2.57 -10.89 -4.51
N ASN A 49 2.54 -12.11 -5.07
CA ASN A 49 3.27 -12.41 -6.30
C ASN A 49 2.79 -11.48 -7.41
N GLY A 50 3.73 -11.01 -8.23
CA GLY A 50 3.40 -10.10 -9.33
C GLY A 50 3.19 -8.65 -8.87
N PHE A 51 3.76 -8.21 -7.74
CA PHE A 51 3.82 -6.81 -7.32
C PHE A 51 5.26 -6.33 -7.14
N SER A 52 5.54 -5.10 -7.57
CA SER A 52 6.77 -4.36 -7.28
C SER A 52 6.54 -3.42 -6.10
N VAL A 53 7.51 -3.34 -5.18
CA VAL A 53 7.41 -2.47 -3.99
C VAL A 53 8.37 -1.30 -4.14
N SER A 54 7.84 -0.09 -4.10
CA SER A 54 8.63 1.14 -4.00
C SER A 54 8.53 1.72 -2.59
N VAL A 55 9.57 2.40 -2.14
CA VAL A 55 9.64 3.03 -0.81
C VAL A 55 9.69 4.53 -0.99
N SER A 56 8.94 5.28 -0.18
CA SER A 56 8.97 6.72 -0.13
C SER A 56 9.15 7.23 1.30
N PHE A 57 9.87 8.34 1.43
CA PHE A 57 10.12 9.02 2.69
C PHE A 57 9.93 10.53 2.47
N ASN A 58 9.13 11.18 3.32
CA ASN A 58 8.74 12.60 3.17
C ASN A 58 8.25 12.96 1.76
N GLY A 59 7.47 12.06 1.13
CA GLY A 59 6.93 12.25 -0.22
C GLY A 59 7.93 12.02 -1.36
N GLN A 60 9.19 11.65 -1.08
CA GLN A 60 10.19 11.35 -2.09
C GLN A 60 10.45 9.85 -2.19
N PHE A 61 10.42 9.32 -3.42
CA PHE A 61 10.75 7.92 -3.67
C PHE A 61 12.26 7.66 -3.46
N LEU A 62 12.57 6.63 -2.69
CA LEU A 62 13.93 6.13 -2.49
C LEU A 62 14.28 5.18 -3.63
N THR A 63 14.87 5.71 -4.69
CA THR A 63 15.16 4.96 -5.92
C THR A 63 16.39 4.05 -5.79
N ASP A 64 17.37 4.44 -4.98
CA ASP A 64 18.56 3.62 -4.71
C ASP A 64 18.30 2.70 -3.53
N LEU A 65 17.94 1.44 -3.83
CA LEU A 65 17.62 0.43 -2.83
C LEU A 65 18.86 -0.08 -2.06
N SER A 66 20.07 0.22 -2.54
CA SER A 66 21.33 -0.19 -1.91
C SER A 66 21.80 0.80 -0.83
N ARG A 67 21.28 2.02 -0.86
CA ARG A 67 21.57 3.07 0.11
C ARG A 67 21.03 2.71 1.51
N THR A 68 21.75 3.11 2.55
CA THR A 68 21.33 2.86 3.94
C THR A 68 20.24 3.83 4.39
N LEU A 69 19.41 3.43 5.36
CA LEU A 69 18.39 4.31 5.96
C LEU A 69 19.01 5.58 6.53
N GLY A 70 20.17 5.45 7.18
CA GLY A 70 20.93 6.59 7.69
C GLY A 70 21.38 7.57 6.61
N ASP A 71 21.83 7.05 5.46
CA ASP A 71 22.24 7.90 4.34
C ASP A 71 21.04 8.59 3.68
N CYS A 72 19.87 7.94 3.66
CA CYS A 72 18.61 8.53 3.22
C CYS A 72 18.07 9.60 4.20
N GLY A 73 18.75 9.83 5.34
CA GLY A 73 18.36 10.81 6.33
C GLY A 73 17.25 10.34 7.28
N VAL A 74 16.90 9.05 7.26
CA VAL A 74 15.89 8.45 8.15
C VAL A 74 16.42 8.45 9.57
N LYS A 75 15.57 8.89 10.51
CA LYS A 75 15.87 9.00 11.94
C LYS A 75 14.89 8.16 12.76
N ASN A 76 15.21 8.02 14.03
CA ASN A 76 14.32 7.35 14.97
C ASN A 76 12.99 8.12 15.09
N GLY A 77 11.87 7.40 15.07
CA GLY A 77 10.52 7.92 15.14
C GLY A 77 9.90 8.31 13.79
N ASP A 78 10.63 8.15 12.68
CA ASP A 78 10.16 8.54 11.35
C ASP A 78 9.17 7.54 10.73
N ALA A 79 8.33 8.03 9.82
CA ALA A 79 7.40 7.22 9.05
C ALA A 79 7.86 7.05 7.59
N LEU A 80 7.71 5.84 7.04
CA LEU A 80 7.99 5.53 5.63
C LEU A 80 6.77 4.88 4.98
N SER A 81 6.53 5.21 3.70
CA SER A 81 5.44 4.61 2.93
C SER A 81 5.98 3.65 1.88
N LEU A 82 5.50 2.40 1.93
CA LEU A 82 5.74 1.37 0.95
C LEU A 82 4.54 1.30 0.00
N HIS A 83 4.81 1.32 -1.30
CA HIS A 83 3.79 1.24 -2.34
C HIS A 83 4.01 -0.03 -3.13
N ALA A 84 3.11 -1.00 -2.95
CA ALA A 84 3.07 -2.24 -3.73
C ALA A 84 2.14 -2.04 -4.93
N VAL A 85 2.72 -2.07 -6.13
CA VAL A 85 2.02 -1.92 -7.42
C VAL A 85 2.16 -3.21 -8.23
N PRO A 86 1.10 -3.70 -8.91
CA PRO A 86 1.18 -4.90 -9.73
C PRO A 86 2.28 -4.77 -10.79
N ALA A 87 3.23 -5.69 -10.79
CA ALA A 87 4.25 -5.88 -11.82
C ALA A 87 3.69 -6.50 -13.11
N GLU A 88 2.56 -7.22 -13.01
CA GLU A 88 1.95 -7.92 -14.14
C GLU A 88 1.26 -6.98 -15.15
N ASP A 89 0.87 -5.77 -14.77
CA ASP A 89 0.15 -4.86 -15.67
C ASP A 89 0.96 -4.60 -16.95
N MET A 90 2.28 -4.50 -16.87
CA MET A 90 3.09 -4.24 -18.07
C MET A 90 3.31 -5.47 -18.97
N GLU A 91 3.30 -6.69 -18.43
CA GLU A 91 3.44 -7.92 -19.24
C GLU A 91 2.09 -8.42 -19.78
N VAL A 92 1.00 -8.26 -19.01
CA VAL A 92 -0.37 -8.58 -19.42
C VAL A 92 -0.86 -7.59 -20.46
N ILE A 93 -0.60 -6.28 -20.30
CA ILE A 93 -0.89 -5.28 -21.34
C ILE A 93 -0.13 -5.60 -22.63
N ASN A 94 1.13 -6.07 -22.56
CA ASN A 94 1.88 -6.44 -23.76
C ASN A 94 1.35 -7.70 -24.46
N VAL A 95 0.94 -8.73 -23.71
CA VAL A 95 0.37 -9.96 -24.29
C VAL A 95 -1.05 -9.71 -24.82
N VAL A 96 -1.87 -8.96 -24.10
CA VAL A 96 -3.21 -8.53 -24.53
C VAL A 96 -3.10 -7.60 -25.74
N GLN A 97 -2.20 -6.61 -25.75
CA GLN A 97 -1.96 -5.77 -26.94
C GLN A 97 -1.53 -6.59 -28.16
N GLN A 98 -0.70 -7.61 -27.99
CA GLN A 98 -0.29 -8.47 -29.12
C GLN A 98 -1.45 -9.28 -29.70
N ILE A 99 -2.40 -9.73 -28.86
CA ILE A 99 -3.60 -10.46 -29.29
C ILE A 99 -4.65 -9.50 -29.87
N SER A 100 -4.88 -8.37 -29.21
CA SER A 100 -5.84 -7.33 -29.60
C SER A 100 -5.39 -6.52 -30.82
N SER A 101 -4.12 -6.59 -31.21
CA SER A 101 -3.61 -5.97 -32.44
C SER A 101 -4.21 -6.57 -33.72
N ASP A 102 -4.77 -7.79 -33.65
CA ASP A 102 -5.48 -8.42 -34.75
C ASP A 102 -6.62 -9.34 -34.23
N PRO A 103 -7.88 -8.85 -34.21
CA PRO A 103 -9.04 -9.61 -33.74
C PRO A 103 -9.24 -10.96 -34.45
N SER A 104 -8.74 -11.10 -35.68
CA SER A 104 -8.84 -12.36 -36.44
C SER A 104 -7.91 -13.44 -35.90
N VAL A 105 -6.74 -13.05 -35.39
CA VAL A 105 -5.75 -13.93 -34.78
C VAL A 105 -6.24 -14.41 -33.41
N ALA A 106 -6.86 -13.54 -32.62
CA ALA A 106 -7.43 -13.87 -31.31
C ALA A 106 -8.47 -15.00 -31.39
N ALA A 107 -9.43 -14.89 -32.31
CA ALA A 107 -10.47 -15.90 -32.51
C ALA A 107 -9.88 -17.25 -32.95
N ALA A 108 -8.91 -17.24 -33.88
CA ALA A 108 -8.27 -18.46 -34.38
C ALA A 108 -7.47 -19.22 -33.31
N ILE A 109 -6.85 -18.50 -32.36
CA ILE A 109 -6.11 -19.10 -31.25
C ILE A 109 -7.06 -19.83 -30.30
N VAL A 110 -8.20 -19.21 -29.95
CA VAL A 110 -9.18 -19.79 -29.01
C VAL A 110 -9.81 -21.06 -29.56
N ALA A 111 -10.13 -21.11 -30.86
CA ALA A 111 -10.77 -22.28 -31.45
C ALA A 111 -9.83 -23.48 -31.67
N ASN A 112 -8.54 -23.25 -31.89
CA ASN A 112 -7.63 -24.30 -32.34
C ASN A 112 -6.57 -24.72 -31.30
N ASN A 113 -6.48 -24.06 -30.14
CA ASN A 113 -5.49 -24.39 -29.10
C ASN A 113 -6.12 -24.65 -27.73
N PRO A 114 -6.79 -25.80 -27.53
CA PRO A 114 -7.38 -26.16 -26.24
C PRO A 114 -6.35 -26.32 -25.12
N GLU A 115 -5.10 -26.73 -25.43
CA GLU A 115 -4.03 -26.84 -24.44
C GLU A 115 -3.55 -25.48 -23.92
N LEU A 116 -3.56 -24.45 -24.80
CA LEU A 116 -3.27 -23.07 -24.39
C LEU A 116 -4.42 -22.52 -23.54
N LEU A 117 -5.67 -22.81 -23.89
CA LEU A 117 -6.84 -22.43 -23.12
C LEU A 117 -6.84 -23.06 -21.71
N GLU A 118 -6.44 -24.33 -21.61
CA GLU A 118 -6.29 -25.04 -20.33
C GLU A 118 -5.14 -24.45 -19.50
N ALA A 119 -4.02 -24.07 -20.12
CA ALA A 119 -2.91 -23.40 -19.45
C ALA A 119 -3.31 -22.01 -18.92
N ILE A 120 -4.06 -21.22 -19.70
CA ILE A 120 -4.62 -19.94 -19.27
C ILE A 120 -5.60 -20.12 -18.11
N THR A 121 -6.52 -21.07 -18.25
CA THR A 121 -7.54 -21.37 -17.21
C THR A 121 -6.88 -21.81 -15.90
N ARG A 122 -5.80 -22.60 -15.97
CA ARG A 122 -5.03 -23.05 -14.80
C ARG A 122 -3.99 -22.05 -14.31
N ARG A 123 -3.85 -20.89 -14.96
CA ARG A 123 -2.85 -19.86 -14.67
C ARG A 123 -1.41 -20.40 -14.68
N ASP A 124 -1.12 -21.35 -15.56
CA ASP A 124 0.22 -21.92 -15.74
C ASP A 124 1.03 -21.07 -16.75
N MET A 125 1.60 -19.98 -16.23
CA MET A 125 2.26 -18.95 -17.03
C MET A 125 3.53 -19.43 -17.75
N ALA A 126 4.21 -20.45 -17.23
CA ALA A 126 5.37 -21.05 -17.89
C ALA A 126 4.94 -21.76 -19.18
N LYS A 127 3.83 -22.48 -19.12
CA LYS A 127 3.26 -23.21 -20.25
C LYS A 127 2.63 -22.26 -21.28
N VAL A 128 2.01 -21.17 -20.82
CA VAL A 128 1.50 -20.09 -21.70
C VAL A 128 2.65 -19.44 -22.48
N LYS A 129 3.75 -19.06 -21.81
CA LYS A 129 4.93 -18.45 -22.49
C LYS A 129 5.56 -19.38 -23.54
N GLN A 130 5.49 -20.70 -23.33
CA GLN A 130 6.02 -21.69 -24.27
C GLN A 130 5.12 -21.92 -25.49
N LEU A 131 3.79 -21.97 -25.29
CA LEU A 131 2.84 -22.35 -26.33
C LEU A 131 2.34 -21.16 -27.17
N LEU A 132 2.30 -19.96 -26.59
CA LEU A 132 1.73 -18.77 -27.21
C LEU A 132 2.42 -18.36 -28.53
N PRO A 133 3.76 -18.34 -28.66
CA PRO A 133 4.42 -17.93 -29.91
C PRO A 133 4.06 -18.84 -31.10
N ALA A 134 3.97 -20.15 -30.84
CA ALA A 134 3.59 -21.14 -31.86
C ALA A 134 2.11 -21.00 -32.26
N ALA A 135 1.22 -20.75 -31.29
CA ALA A 135 -0.20 -20.53 -31.53
C ALA A 135 -0.47 -19.27 -32.36
N VAL A 136 0.23 -18.16 -32.07
CA VAL A 136 0.14 -16.91 -32.84
C VAL A 136 0.64 -17.10 -34.27
N GLN A 137 1.75 -17.82 -34.47
CA GLN A 137 2.29 -18.08 -35.81
C GLN A 137 1.38 -19.00 -36.63
N ALA A 138 0.77 -20.01 -36.02
CA ALA A 138 -0.20 -20.89 -36.67
C ALA A 138 -1.48 -20.13 -37.06
N ALA A 139 -1.98 -19.26 -36.18
CA ALA A 139 -3.15 -18.42 -36.44
C ALA A 139 -2.93 -17.41 -37.57
N ARG A 140 -1.73 -16.81 -37.67
CA ARG A 140 -1.36 -15.90 -38.78
C ARG A 140 -1.25 -16.60 -40.14
N ASN A 141 -0.93 -17.88 -40.14
CA ASN A 141 -0.78 -18.68 -41.36
C ASN A 141 -2.07 -19.40 -41.78
N ALA A 142 -3.12 -19.35 -40.95
CA ALA A 142 -4.42 -19.92 -41.28
C ALA A 142 -5.17 -19.01 -42.27
N PRO A 143 -5.90 -19.56 -43.25
CA PRO A 143 -6.76 -18.75 -44.11
C PRO A 143 -7.76 -17.99 -43.24
N ALA A 144 -7.90 -16.68 -43.48
CA ALA A 144 -8.67 -15.75 -42.66
C ALA A 144 -10.04 -16.34 -42.30
N GLY A 145 -10.32 -16.38 -40.98
CA GLY A 145 -11.43 -17.05 -40.34
C GLY A 145 -12.81 -16.44 -40.63
N GLU A 146 -13.22 -16.42 -41.90
CA GLU A 146 -14.59 -16.08 -42.30
C GLU A 146 -15.61 -17.10 -41.77
N GLU A 147 -15.18 -18.32 -41.39
CA GLU A 147 -16.11 -19.36 -40.95
C GLU A 147 -16.58 -19.22 -39.48
N MET A 148 -15.85 -18.50 -38.63
CA MET A 148 -16.18 -18.41 -37.19
C MET A 148 -17.08 -17.22 -36.82
N MET A 149 -17.24 -16.25 -37.73
CA MET A 149 -18.27 -15.21 -37.67
C MET A 149 -19.58 -15.60 -38.35
N ARG A 150 -19.74 -16.86 -38.80
CA ARG A 150 -20.91 -17.29 -39.58
C ARG A 150 -22.21 -17.38 -38.79
N ASN A 151 -22.18 -17.35 -37.46
CA ASN A 151 -23.41 -17.38 -36.67
C ASN A 151 -23.34 -16.49 -35.42
N PRO A 152 -23.57 -15.16 -35.57
CA PRO A 152 -23.65 -14.20 -34.46
C PRO A 152 -24.75 -14.52 -33.43
N THR A 153 -25.62 -15.49 -33.70
CA THR A 153 -26.71 -15.94 -32.82
C THR A 153 -26.36 -17.17 -31.99
N ASP A 154 -25.14 -17.71 -32.11
CA ASP A 154 -24.68 -18.79 -31.24
C ASP A 154 -24.48 -18.26 -29.81
N PRO A 155 -25.13 -18.85 -28.79
CA PRO A 155 -25.01 -18.42 -27.40
C PRO A 155 -23.57 -18.32 -26.88
N GLU A 156 -22.65 -19.17 -27.36
CA GLU A 156 -21.25 -19.15 -26.91
C GLU A 156 -20.45 -18.02 -27.57
N VAL A 157 -20.73 -17.72 -28.84
CA VAL A 157 -20.15 -16.56 -29.55
C VAL A 157 -20.68 -15.26 -28.96
N GLN A 158 -21.96 -15.21 -28.59
CA GLN A 158 -22.57 -14.03 -27.98
C GLN A 158 -21.98 -13.73 -26.59
N LYS A 159 -21.68 -14.76 -25.78
CA LYS A 159 -20.96 -14.58 -24.50
C LYS A 159 -19.56 -14.04 -24.69
N LEU A 160 -18.84 -14.50 -25.71
CA LEU A 160 -17.50 -14.03 -26.01
C LEU A 160 -17.52 -12.56 -26.47
N ILE A 161 -18.50 -12.19 -27.30
CA ILE A 161 -18.72 -10.80 -27.73
C ILE A 161 -19.09 -9.93 -26.53
N GLU A 162 -19.99 -10.39 -25.65
CA GLU A 162 -20.39 -9.67 -24.45
C GLU A 162 -19.21 -9.43 -23.50
N GLU A 163 -18.37 -10.44 -23.28
CA GLU A 163 -17.19 -10.28 -22.43
C GLU A 163 -16.15 -9.34 -23.05
N ASN A 164 -15.93 -9.38 -24.37
CA ASN A 164 -15.05 -8.43 -25.06
C ASN A 164 -15.56 -7.00 -24.93
N ILE A 165 -16.85 -6.76 -25.14
CA ILE A 165 -17.45 -5.42 -24.96
C ILE A 165 -17.33 -4.96 -23.50
N ARG A 166 -17.48 -5.89 -22.54
CA ARG A 166 -17.30 -5.58 -21.11
C ARG A 166 -15.87 -5.14 -20.82
N LEU A 167 -14.87 -5.86 -21.34
CA LEU A 167 -13.46 -5.53 -21.18
C LEU A 167 -13.10 -4.20 -21.84
N GLU A 168 -13.55 -3.95 -23.07
CA GLU A 168 -13.34 -2.66 -23.77
C GLU A 168 -13.93 -1.48 -22.99
N ASN A 169 -15.12 -1.66 -22.39
CA ASN A 169 -15.71 -0.63 -21.54
C ASN A 169 -14.91 -0.39 -20.26
N ILE A 170 -14.38 -1.45 -19.65
CA ILE A 170 -13.50 -1.34 -18.47
C ILE A 170 -12.22 -0.59 -18.83
N ASP A 171 -11.58 -0.94 -19.96
CA ASP A 171 -10.34 -0.30 -20.42
C ASP A 171 -10.54 1.18 -20.75
N SER A 172 -11.67 1.51 -21.40
CA SER A 172 -12.05 2.89 -21.71
C SER A 172 -12.29 3.71 -20.43
N MET A 173 -12.96 3.13 -19.43
CA MET A 173 -13.15 3.75 -18.11
C MET A 173 -11.83 3.92 -17.35
N PHE A 174 -10.94 2.94 -17.44
CA PHE A 174 -9.61 3.01 -16.85
C PHE A 174 -8.78 4.15 -17.46
N ALA A 175 -8.73 4.23 -18.80
CA ALA A 175 -8.03 5.31 -19.49
C ALA A 175 -8.60 6.70 -19.15
N HIS A 176 -9.94 6.84 -19.13
CA HIS A 176 -10.61 8.07 -18.73
C HIS A 176 -10.32 8.45 -17.28
N ALA A 177 -10.30 7.46 -16.37
CA ALA A 177 -9.93 7.69 -14.99
C ALA A 177 -8.45 8.09 -14.86
N MET A 178 -7.54 7.50 -15.62
CA MET A 178 -6.12 7.92 -15.62
C MET A 178 -5.95 9.36 -16.10
N GLU A 179 -6.73 9.80 -17.09
CA GLU A 179 -6.66 11.16 -17.64
C GLU A 179 -7.28 12.21 -16.70
N HIS A 180 -8.42 11.88 -16.08
CA HIS A 180 -9.23 12.86 -15.34
C HIS A 180 -9.20 12.71 -13.81
N MET A 181 -8.73 11.57 -13.30
CA MET A 181 -8.58 11.25 -11.88
C MET A 181 -7.24 10.55 -11.61
N PRO A 182 -6.09 11.16 -12.01
CA PRO A 182 -4.78 10.55 -11.80
C PRO A 182 -4.52 10.22 -10.31
N GLU A 183 -5.15 10.94 -9.38
CA GLU A 183 -5.06 10.69 -7.94
C GLU A 183 -5.73 9.38 -7.50
N THR A 184 -6.65 8.81 -8.29
CA THR A 184 -7.21 7.47 -8.03
C THR A 184 -6.17 6.36 -8.22
N PHE A 185 -5.15 6.63 -9.05
CA PHE A 185 -4.06 5.70 -9.35
C PHE A 185 -2.77 6.04 -8.59
N GLY A 186 -2.70 7.23 -7.99
CA GLY A 186 -1.66 7.62 -7.06
C GLY A 186 -1.95 7.06 -5.66
N SER A 187 -0.93 6.56 -4.98
CA SER A 187 -1.05 6.25 -3.56
C SER A 187 -1.17 7.54 -2.76
N VAL A 188 -2.30 7.71 -2.06
CA VAL A 188 -2.48 8.85 -1.15
C VAL A 188 -1.52 8.67 0.02
N SER A 189 -0.52 9.56 0.11
CA SER A 189 0.38 9.57 1.26
C SER A 189 -0.39 10.01 2.50
N MET A 190 -0.51 9.10 3.46
CA MET A 190 -1.03 9.39 4.79
C MET A 190 -0.24 10.55 5.44
N LEU A 191 -0.93 11.40 6.19
CA LEU A 191 -0.33 12.61 6.77
C LEU A 191 0.35 12.29 8.10
N PHE A 192 1.65 12.55 8.17
CA PHE A 192 2.44 12.44 9.39
C PHE A 192 3.15 13.74 9.70
N ILE A 193 3.22 14.07 10.99
CA ILE A 193 3.99 15.21 11.48
C ILE A 193 4.98 14.75 12.55
N ARG A 194 6.23 15.23 12.47
CA ARG A 194 7.23 14.95 13.50
C ARG A 194 6.87 15.73 14.77
N CYS A 195 6.92 15.06 15.90
CA CYS A 195 6.62 15.66 17.19
C CYS A 195 7.43 15.00 18.31
N LYS A 196 7.40 15.60 19.49
CA LYS A 196 8.03 15.06 20.69
C LYS A 196 7.10 15.14 21.90
N VAL A 197 7.18 14.15 22.77
CA VAL A 197 6.55 14.20 24.10
C VAL A 197 7.60 13.83 25.13
N ASN A 198 7.79 14.66 26.16
CA ASN A 198 8.84 14.47 27.18
C ASN A 198 10.23 14.14 26.59
N ASN A 199 10.64 14.85 25.53
CA ASN A 199 11.89 14.65 24.77
C ASN A 199 12.02 13.33 23.99
N PHE A 200 10.96 12.53 23.88
CA PHE A 200 10.93 11.38 22.99
C PHE A 200 10.35 11.77 21.63
N ASP A 201 11.17 11.66 20.58
CA ASP A 201 10.77 11.89 19.19
C ASP A 201 9.83 10.78 18.69
N THR A 202 8.79 11.19 17.95
CA THR A 202 7.89 10.30 17.21
C THR A 202 7.26 11.04 16.02
N THR A 203 6.49 10.32 15.21
CA THR A 203 5.59 10.90 14.21
C THR A 203 4.14 10.66 14.62
N ALA A 204 3.32 11.71 14.53
CA ALA A 204 1.89 11.61 14.78
C ALA A 204 1.16 11.45 13.44
N PHE A 205 0.30 10.44 13.35
CA PHE A 205 -0.63 10.26 12.24
C PHE A 205 -1.75 11.30 12.35
N VAL A 206 -1.95 12.12 11.33
CA VAL A 206 -2.96 13.20 11.34
C VAL A 206 -4.25 12.68 10.71
N ASP A 207 -5.31 12.59 11.51
CA ASP A 207 -6.59 12.03 11.09
C ASP A 207 -7.76 12.93 11.48
N SER A 208 -8.29 13.66 10.50
CA SER A 208 -9.48 14.49 10.68
C SER A 208 -10.78 13.69 10.82
N GLY A 209 -10.78 12.41 10.44
CA GLY A 209 -11.92 11.49 10.61
C GLY A 209 -12.04 10.92 12.02
N ALA A 210 -10.96 10.94 12.80
CA ALA A 210 -10.98 10.50 14.18
C ALA A 210 -11.46 11.62 15.11
N GLN A 211 -12.50 11.35 15.91
CA GLN A 211 -13.06 12.32 16.84
C GLN A 211 -12.08 12.72 17.96
N ALA A 212 -11.20 11.82 18.38
CA ALA A 212 -10.35 12.00 19.54
C ALA A 212 -8.89 11.68 19.23
N THR A 213 -7.98 12.43 19.84
CA THR A 213 -6.54 12.16 19.80
C THR A 213 -6.19 10.98 20.69
N ILE A 214 -5.35 10.08 20.18
CA ILE A 214 -4.99 8.82 20.84
C ILE A 214 -3.47 8.70 20.96
N ILE A 215 -3.02 8.16 22.09
CA ILE A 215 -1.63 7.76 22.32
C ILE A 215 -1.57 6.26 22.64
N SER A 216 -0.59 5.56 22.08
CA SER A 216 -0.39 4.14 22.38
C SER A 216 0.11 3.95 23.81
N GLU A 217 -0.25 2.84 24.45
CA GLU A 217 0.28 2.46 25.77
C GLU A 217 1.80 2.41 25.75
N GLY A 218 2.38 1.76 24.73
CA GLY A 218 3.83 1.64 24.58
C GLY A 218 4.52 3.00 24.50
N PHE A 219 3.97 3.98 23.76
CA PHE A 219 4.57 5.31 23.73
C PHE A 219 4.36 6.09 25.02
N ALA A 220 3.20 5.97 25.65
CA ALA A 220 2.92 6.56 26.95
C ALA A 220 3.89 6.03 28.02
N GLU A 221 4.25 4.74 27.97
CA GLU A 221 5.26 4.15 28.84
C GLU A 221 6.65 4.73 28.57
N ARG A 222 7.11 4.75 27.31
CA ARG A 222 8.41 5.34 26.93
C ARG A 222 8.54 6.79 27.37
N CYS A 223 7.47 7.57 27.23
CA CYS A 223 7.42 8.98 27.64
C CYS A 223 7.25 9.18 29.16
N GLY A 224 7.08 8.11 29.95
CA GLY A 224 6.82 8.20 31.38
C GLY A 224 5.47 8.84 31.73
N LEU A 225 4.47 8.72 30.86
CA LEU A 225 3.13 9.31 31.04
C LEU A 225 2.16 8.39 31.79
N MET A 226 2.53 7.15 32.08
CA MET A 226 1.64 6.15 32.70
C MET A 226 0.98 6.63 34.00
N ARG A 227 1.68 7.46 34.78
CA ARG A 227 1.17 8.06 36.03
C ARG A 227 0.08 9.11 35.83
N LEU A 228 -0.08 9.62 34.61
CA LEU A 228 -1.06 10.66 34.26
C LEU A 228 -2.36 10.08 33.70
N ILE A 229 -2.44 8.75 33.58
CA ILE A 229 -3.61 8.06 33.03
C ILE A 229 -4.72 8.04 34.06
N ASP A 230 -5.79 8.79 33.79
CA ASP A 230 -7.04 8.73 34.55
C ASP A 230 -7.87 7.54 34.09
N ARG A 231 -7.85 6.46 34.89
CA ARG A 231 -8.56 5.20 34.61
C ARG A 231 -10.07 5.29 34.73
N ARG A 232 -10.63 6.40 35.24
CA ARG A 232 -12.10 6.61 35.24
C ARG A 232 -12.67 6.71 33.83
N PHE A 233 -11.82 7.05 32.86
CA PHE A 233 -12.13 7.11 31.43
C PHE A 233 -11.71 5.84 30.68
N SER A 234 -11.47 4.73 31.40
CA SER A 234 -11.22 3.44 30.78
C SER A 234 -12.51 2.85 30.18
N GLY A 235 -12.35 2.00 29.18
CA GLY A 235 -13.49 1.41 28.49
C GLY A 235 -13.07 0.68 27.22
N LEU A 236 -14.05 0.41 26.37
CA LEU A 236 -13.83 -0.16 25.04
C LEU A 236 -14.19 0.91 24.00
N ALA A 237 -13.23 1.25 23.13
CA ALA A 237 -13.51 2.03 21.94
C ALA A 237 -14.15 1.09 20.91
N MET A 238 -15.29 1.51 20.35
CA MET A 238 -15.94 0.85 19.22
C MET A 238 -15.78 1.74 17.99
N GLY A 239 -15.09 1.23 16.97
CA GLY A 239 -14.85 1.89 15.68
C GLY A 239 -14.54 0.83 14.61
N VAL A 240 -13.51 1.05 13.77
CA VAL A 240 -12.94 0.00 12.90
C VAL A 240 -12.14 -0.97 13.79
N GLY A 241 -12.86 -1.86 14.48
CA GLY A 241 -12.33 -2.77 15.49
C GLY A 241 -12.71 -2.40 16.93
N THR A 242 -12.42 -3.31 17.86
CA THR A 242 -12.55 -3.10 19.30
C THR A 242 -11.16 -2.88 19.90
N CYS A 243 -10.97 -1.76 20.59
CA CYS A 243 -9.71 -1.52 21.29
C CYS A 243 -9.94 -1.08 22.73
N LYS A 244 -9.10 -1.58 23.65
CA LYS A 244 -9.21 -1.30 25.07
C LYS A 244 -8.56 0.05 25.38
N ILE A 245 -9.39 0.97 25.89
CA ILE A 245 -8.95 2.26 26.40
C ILE A 245 -8.51 2.05 27.85
N LEU A 246 -7.24 2.33 28.14
CA LEU A 246 -6.68 2.27 29.49
C LEU A 246 -7.13 3.43 30.37
N GLY A 247 -7.41 4.56 29.75
CA GLY A 247 -7.84 5.79 30.40
C GLY A 247 -7.56 7.01 29.55
N ARG A 248 -7.56 8.19 30.18
CA ARG A 248 -7.32 9.46 29.50
C ARG A 248 -6.19 10.23 30.18
N ILE A 249 -5.33 10.85 29.39
CA ILE A 249 -4.43 11.89 29.85
C ILE A 249 -5.10 13.23 29.56
N HIS A 250 -5.38 13.98 30.62
CA HIS A 250 -6.11 15.25 30.52
C HIS A 250 -5.27 16.33 29.85
N ILE A 251 -3.98 16.40 30.19
CA ILE A 251 -3.02 17.35 29.63
C ILE A 251 -1.65 16.68 29.51
N ALA A 252 -1.09 16.69 28.30
CA ALA A 252 0.31 16.42 28.00
C ALA A 252 0.86 17.53 27.09
N GLN A 253 2.17 17.74 27.11
CA GLN A 253 2.83 18.70 26.21
C GLN A 253 3.35 17.95 24.98
N LEU A 254 2.75 18.25 23.82
CA LEU A 254 3.20 17.79 22.52
C LEU A 254 4.02 18.89 21.86
N GLN A 255 5.30 18.65 21.65
CA GLN A 255 6.18 19.57 20.95
C GLN A 255 6.14 19.29 19.45
N ILE A 256 5.85 20.31 18.64
CA ILE A 256 5.99 20.28 17.18
C ILE A 256 6.96 21.40 16.83
N GLU A 257 8.09 21.05 16.21
CA GLU A 257 9.20 21.97 16.01
C GLU A 257 9.59 22.70 17.32
N ASN A 258 9.37 24.02 17.38
CA ASN A 258 9.69 24.87 18.53
C ASN A 258 8.45 25.25 19.38
N VAL A 259 7.29 24.68 19.07
CA VAL A 259 6.00 25.02 19.70
C VAL A 259 5.55 23.88 20.61
N PHE A 260 5.09 24.22 21.80
CA PHE A 260 4.52 23.26 22.76
C PHE A 260 3.00 23.40 22.81
N LEU A 261 2.30 22.34 22.41
CA LEU A 261 0.84 22.26 22.42
C LEU A 261 0.37 21.46 23.63
N ALA A 262 -0.55 22.03 24.41
CA ALA A 262 -1.26 21.30 25.44
C ALA A 262 -2.34 20.41 24.79
N VAL A 263 -2.17 19.10 24.87
CA VAL A 263 -3.06 18.11 24.25
C VAL A 263 -3.71 17.21 25.30
N SER A 264 -4.94 16.79 25.03
CA SER A 264 -5.61 15.71 25.76
C SER A 264 -5.70 14.49 24.86
N CYS A 265 -5.42 13.30 25.39
CA CYS A 265 -5.43 12.08 24.59
C CYS A 265 -5.99 10.89 25.36
N MET A 266 -6.65 9.98 24.64
CA MET A 266 -7.01 8.66 25.15
C MET A 266 -5.80 7.74 25.04
N VAL A 267 -5.59 6.88 26.04
CA VAL A 267 -4.49 5.89 26.03
C VAL A 267 -5.05 4.52 25.68
N VAL A 268 -4.45 3.87 24.69
CA VAL A 268 -4.99 2.64 24.10
C VAL A 268 -3.91 1.55 24.00
N GLU A 269 -4.24 0.30 24.36
CA GLU A 269 -3.25 -0.81 24.45
C GLU A 269 -2.66 -1.20 23.09
N LYS A 270 -3.50 -1.28 22.04
CA LYS A 270 -3.11 -1.82 20.73
C LYS A 270 -3.46 -0.84 19.63
N GLN A 271 -2.49 -0.01 19.25
CA GLN A 271 -2.58 0.79 18.03
C GLN A 271 -1.24 0.74 17.28
N PRO A 272 -1.25 0.84 15.94
CA PRO A 272 -0.05 0.69 15.13
C PRO A 272 0.88 1.91 15.12
N MET A 273 0.37 3.10 15.43
CA MET A 273 1.13 4.34 15.53
C MET A 273 1.36 4.74 16.99
N ASP A 274 2.34 5.60 17.27
CA ASP A 274 2.53 6.11 18.63
C ASP A 274 1.46 7.15 19.01
N ILE A 275 1.16 8.08 18.09
CA ILE A 275 0.13 9.10 18.25
C ILE A 275 -0.76 9.12 17.00
N LEU A 276 -2.07 9.15 17.23
CA LEU A 276 -3.07 9.58 16.26
C LEU A 276 -3.57 10.96 16.71
N PHE A 277 -3.32 11.99 15.90
CA PHE A 277 -3.72 13.37 16.14
C PHE A 277 -5.08 13.64 15.49
N GLY A 278 -6.11 13.61 16.32
CA GLY A 278 -7.51 13.64 15.91
C GLY A 278 -8.10 15.03 15.75
N LEU A 279 -9.35 15.07 15.32
CA LEU A 279 -10.11 16.30 15.05
C LEU A 279 -10.26 17.20 16.28
N ASP A 280 -10.32 16.64 17.48
CA ASP A 280 -10.42 17.39 18.73
C ASP A 280 -9.23 18.34 18.95
N MET A 281 -8.01 17.86 18.73
CA MET A 281 -6.80 18.67 18.89
C MET A 281 -6.49 19.51 17.65
N LEU A 282 -6.82 19.01 16.44
CA LEU A 282 -6.74 19.80 15.21
C LEU A 282 -7.60 21.08 15.29
N LYS A 283 -8.86 20.97 15.74
CA LYS A 283 -9.73 22.14 15.90
C LYS A 283 -9.29 23.07 17.04
N ARG A 284 -8.70 22.51 18.10
CA ARG A 284 -8.27 23.29 19.27
C ARG A 284 -7.10 24.21 18.95
N HIS A 285 -6.19 23.76 18.08
CA HIS A 285 -4.93 24.43 17.77
C HIS A 285 -4.85 24.87 16.29
N GLN A 286 -6.00 25.25 15.72
CA GLN A 286 -6.13 25.84 14.39
C GLN A 286 -5.40 27.18 14.26
#